data_AF-A0A1Y1Q523-F1
#
_entry.id   AF-A0A1Y1Q523-F1
#
_cell.length_a   1.000
_cell.length_b   1.000
_cell.length_c   1.000
_cell.angle_alpha   90.00
_cell.angle_beta   90.00
_cell.angle_gamma   90.00
#
_symmetry.space_group_name_H-M   'P 1'
#
loop_
_entity.id
_entity.type
_entity.pdbx_description
1 polymer ?
#
loop_
_entity_poly.entity_id
_entity_poly.type
_entity_poly.pdbx_seq_one_letter_code
_entity_poly.pdbx_strand_id
1 'polypeptide(L)'
;MHLKILVVTVILISISNVVKPVYAGSLVFEIDYRYGVQGGEPSSSLKEGTTLYAGDTYKIEFTPKQDSYVYILQTYANGDQKELLRFSGLDNFVRAGQTYYVPGEKKSLKVSGGSRGKETIYFFPSLSAKTHVNELFVKADQGAEHLRRRNKEEIERQQGKIKGSGKAECKELTELESEEACVVSYTFKP
;
A
#
# COMPACT_ATOMS: atom_id res chain seq x y z
N MET A 1 -48.77 -38.81 4.50
CA MET A 1 -47.85 -38.06 5.38
C MET A 1 -46.83 -37.35 4.49
N HIS A 2 -46.87 -36.01 4.46
CA HIS A 2 -46.10 -35.19 3.52
C HIS A 2 -44.65 -34.99 3.99
N LEU A 3 -43.69 -35.45 3.17
CA LEU A 3 -42.27 -35.16 3.31
C LEU A 3 -41.98 -33.78 2.70
N LYS A 4 -41.66 -32.77 3.53
CA LYS A 4 -41.22 -31.46 3.07
C LYS A 4 -39.69 -31.48 2.91
N ILE A 5 -39.22 -31.50 1.67
CA ILE A 5 -37.80 -31.33 1.34
C ILE A 5 -37.47 -29.84 1.45
N LEU A 6 -36.68 -29.48 2.45
CA LEU A 6 -36.14 -28.13 2.64
C LEU A 6 -34.91 -27.99 1.74
N VAL A 7 -35.04 -27.30 0.61
CA VAL A 7 -33.92 -26.94 -0.25
C VAL A 7 -33.25 -25.71 0.36
N VAL A 8 -32.12 -25.91 1.05
CA VAL A 8 -31.27 -24.82 1.55
C VAL A 8 -30.33 -24.40 0.43
N THR A 9 -30.70 -23.31 -0.27
CA THR A 9 -29.84 -22.71 -1.29
C THR A 9 -28.72 -21.93 -0.61
N VAL A 10 -27.52 -22.50 -0.56
CA VAL A 10 -26.31 -21.82 -0.09
C VAL A 10 -25.82 -20.91 -1.21
N ILE A 11 -26.06 -19.60 -1.09
CA ILE A 11 -25.51 -18.60 -2.00
C ILE A 11 -24.09 -18.27 -1.51
N LEU A 12 -23.09 -18.91 -2.11
CA LEU A 12 -21.68 -18.52 -1.98
C LEU A 12 -21.45 -17.25 -2.82
N ILE A 13 -21.71 -16.08 -2.24
CA ILE A 13 -21.22 -14.82 -2.82
C ILE A 13 -19.73 -14.71 -2.48
N SER A 14 -18.89 -15.26 -3.35
CA SER A 14 -17.45 -14.98 -3.28
C SER A 14 -17.24 -13.54 -3.77
N ILE A 15 -17.19 -12.59 -2.84
CA ILE A 15 -16.81 -11.21 -3.13
C ILE A 15 -15.30 -11.21 -3.31
N SER A 16 -14.83 -11.54 -4.50
CA SER A 16 -13.42 -11.41 -4.84
C SER A 16 -13.07 -9.93 -4.76
N ASN A 17 -12.36 -9.54 -3.70
CA ASN A 17 -11.64 -8.27 -3.68
C ASN A 17 -10.76 -8.27 -4.93
N VAL A 18 -11.07 -7.40 -5.89
CA VAL A 18 -10.33 -7.34 -7.15
C VAL A 18 -8.96 -6.76 -6.84
N VAL A 19 -8.01 -7.65 -6.51
CA VAL A 19 -6.59 -7.31 -6.42
C VAL A 19 -6.13 -7.07 -7.84
N LYS A 20 -5.84 -5.80 -8.15
CA LYS A 20 -5.31 -5.45 -9.47
C LYS A 20 -3.82 -5.75 -9.50
N PRO A 21 -3.31 -6.34 -10.58
CA PRO A 21 -1.87 -6.45 -10.75
C PRO A 21 -1.29 -5.04 -10.80
N VAL A 22 -0.24 -4.85 -10.01
CA VAL A 22 0.62 -3.69 -10.07
C VAL A 22 1.87 -4.06 -10.85
N TYR A 23 2.23 -3.17 -11.77
CA TYR A 23 3.41 -3.28 -12.61
C TYR A 23 4.47 -2.34 -12.08
N ALA A 24 5.69 -2.87 -11.99
CA ALA A 24 6.87 -2.10 -11.67
C ALA A 24 8.00 -2.52 -12.63
N GLY A 25 8.11 -1.83 -13.75
CA GLY A 25 8.86 -2.27 -14.92
C GLY A 25 8.21 -3.53 -15.51
N SER A 26 8.99 -4.61 -15.65
CA SER A 26 8.45 -5.93 -16.05
C SER A 26 7.96 -6.79 -14.88
N LEU A 27 8.10 -6.32 -13.63
CA LEU A 27 7.68 -7.08 -12.45
C LEU A 27 6.19 -6.90 -12.17
N VAL A 28 5.51 -8.02 -11.90
CA VAL A 28 4.06 -8.04 -11.65
C VAL A 28 3.79 -8.54 -10.23
N PHE A 29 3.01 -7.77 -9.48
CA PHE A 29 2.59 -8.11 -8.13
C PHE A 29 1.09 -7.95 -7.96
N GLU A 30 0.48 -8.87 -7.22
CA GLU A 30 -0.82 -8.63 -6.60
C GLU A 30 -0.57 -8.02 -5.23
N ILE A 31 -1.04 -6.80 -4.97
CA ILE A 31 -0.82 -6.10 -3.70
C ILE A 31 -2.16 -5.62 -3.14
N ASP A 32 -2.44 -5.95 -1.89
CA ASP A 32 -3.59 -5.47 -1.13
C ASP A 32 -3.12 -4.78 0.15
N TYR A 33 -3.57 -3.55 0.34
CA TYR A 33 -3.36 -2.81 1.58
C TYR A 33 -4.66 -2.86 2.34
N ARG A 34 -4.64 -3.32 3.58
CA ARG A 34 -5.84 -3.41 4.42
C ARG A 34 -5.69 -2.62 5.69
N TYR A 35 -6.78 -2.06 6.19
CA TYR A 35 -6.84 -1.40 7.49
C TYR A 35 -8.06 -1.83 8.30
N GLY A 36 -7.95 -1.68 9.62
CA GLY A 36 -8.96 -1.95 10.62
C GLY A 36 -9.09 -0.75 11.55
N VAL A 37 -10.32 -0.48 12.01
CA VAL A 37 -10.62 0.68 12.87
C VAL A 37 -10.36 0.32 14.34
N GLN A 38 -9.76 1.22 15.10
CA GLN A 38 -9.56 1.11 16.56
C GLN A 38 -8.93 -0.22 17.02
N GLY A 39 -7.92 -0.71 16.31
CA GLY A 39 -7.21 -1.93 16.68
C GLY A 39 -7.87 -3.22 16.19
N GLY A 40 -8.99 -3.11 15.47
CA GLY A 40 -9.68 -4.26 14.86
C GLY A 40 -8.83 -4.98 13.82
N GLU A 41 -9.30 -6.15 13.39
CA GLU A 41 -8.64 -6.89 12.32
C GLU A 41 -8.75 -6.12 10.97
N PRO A 42 -7.67 -5.96 10.20
CA PRO A 42 -7.75 -5.28 8.91
C PRO A 42 -8.59 -6.03 7.88
N SER A 43 -9.80 -5.54 7.65
CA SER A 43 -10.76 -6.09 6.68
C SER A 43 -11.07 -5.13 5.53
N SER A 44 -10.80 -3.83 5.69
CA SER A 44 -11.13 -2.79 4.71
C SER A 44 -9.93 -2.47 3.84
N SER A 45 -10.13 -2.25 2.54
CA SER A 45 -9.04 -1.86 1.64
C SER A 45 -8.59 -0.42 1.93
N LEU A 46 -7.30 -0.24 2.18
CA LEU A 46 -6.61 1.04 2.32
C LEU A 46 -6.28 1.57 0.92
N LYS A 47 -6.91 2.69 0.55
CA LYS A 47 -6.79 3.31 -0.78
C LYS A 47 -6.13 4.68 -0.68
N GLU A 48 -5.64 5.19 -1.82
CA GLU A 48 -5.11 6.56 -1.90
C GLU A 48 -6.11 7.58 -1.30
N GLY A 49 -5.63 8.44 -0.40
CA GLY A 49 -6.42 9.47 0.26
C GLY A 49 -7.28 8.98 1.44
N THR A 50 -7.24 7.69 1.79
CA THR A 50 -7.92 7.18 3.00
C THR A 50 -7.45 7.94 4.23
N THR A 51 -8.33 8.19 5.19
CA THR A 51 -7.94 8.76 6.50
C THR A 51 -7.81 7.64 7.51
N LEU A 52 -6.65 7.54 8.17
CA LEU A 52 -6.42 6.64 9.30
C LEU A 52 -6.29 7.44 10.59
N TYR A 53 -6.81 6.90 11.68
CA TYR A 53 -6.77 7.49 13.01
C TYR A 53 -5.76 6.79 13.91
N ALA A 54 -5.30 7.49 14.96
CA ALA A 54 -4.48 6.86 15.98
C ALA A 54 -5.21 5.65 16.58
N GLY A 55 -4.52 4.51 16.61
CA GLY A 55 -5.08 3.26 17.08
C GLY A 55 -5.68 2.36 16.00
N ASP A 56 -5.95 2.87 14.79
CA ASP A 56 -6.24 2.02 13.64
C ASP A 56 -5.07 1.08 13.36
N THR A 57 -5.35 0.00 12.66
CA THR A 57 -4.35 -1.00 12.26
C THR A 57 -4.31 -1.11 10.76
N TYR A 58 -3.17 -1.52 10.22
CA TYR A 58 -3.05 -1.86 8.81
C TYR A 58 -2.08 -3.02 8.59
N LYS A 59 -2.25 -3.69 7.46
CA LYS A 59 -1.36 -4.75 6.98
C LYS A 59 -1.22 -4.66 5.47
N ILE A 60 -0.12 -5.20 4.97
CA ILE A 60 0.16 -5.30 3.54
C ILE A 60 0.22 -6.78 3.19
N GLU A 61 -0.53 -7.17 2.18
CA GLU A 61 -0.52 -8.51 1.61
C GLU A 61 -0.04 -8.40 0.16
N PHE A 62 0.92 -9.22 -0.24
CA PHE A 62 1.39 -9.21 -1.62
C PHE A 62 1.82 -10.58 -2.12
N THR A 63 1.63 -10.81 -3.42
CA THR A 63 2.01 -12.03 -4.12
C THR A 63 2.76 -11.67 -5.41
N PRO A 64 4.08 -11.89 -5.50
CA PRO A 64 4.83 -11.69 -6.75
C PRO A 64 4.43 -12.74 -7.78
N LYS A 65 4.43 -12.38 -9.06
CA LYS A 65 4.26 -13.36 -10.16
C LYS A 65 5.57 -13.97 -10.64
N GLN A 66 6.71 -13.46 -10.15
CA GLN A 66 8.05 -13.95 -10.46
C GLN A 66 9.01 -13.67 -9.31
N ASP A 67 10.06 -14.49 -9.17
CA ASP A 67 11.08 -14.33 -8.13
C ASP A 67 11.70 -12.94 -8.20
N SER A 68 11.79 -12.27 -7.06
CA SER A 68 12.16 -10.85 -6.98
C SER A 68 12.62 -10.47 -5.59
N TYR A 69 13.19 -9.26 -5.47
CA TYR A 69 13.47 -8.59 -4.22
C TYR A 69 12.43 -7.50 -3.98
N VAL A 70 12.01 -7.31 -2.73
CA VAL A 70 11.01 -6.31 -2.34
C VAL A 70 11.52 -5.47 -1.18
N TYR A 71 11.32 -4.16 -1.28
CA TYR A 71 11.57 -3.20 -0.23
C TYR A 71 10.29 -2.39 -0.01
N ILE A 72 9.82 -2.34 1.24
CA ILE A 72 8.60 -1.61 1.58
C ILE A 72 8.98 -0.51 2.56
N LEU A 73 8.81 0.74 2.14
CA LEU A 73 9.17 1.92 2.93
C LEU A 73 7.91 2.71 3.29
N GLN A 74 7.90 3.32 4.46
CA GLN A 74 6.87 4.28 4.85
C GLN A 74 7.53 5.60 5.19
N THR A 75 6.98 6.68 4.65
CA THR A 75 7.29 8.06 5.04
C THR A 75 6.13 8.60 5.86
N TYR A 76 6.42 9.02 7.09
CA TYR A 76 5.48 9.62 8.00
C TYR A 76 5.28 11.11 7.70
N ALA A 77 4.25 11.71 8.28
CA ALA A 77 3.89 13.11 8.06
C ALA A 77 4.99 14.10 8.49
N ASN A 78 5.81 13.73 9.47
CA ASN A 78 6.96 14.51 9.94
C ASN A 78 8.23 14.31 9.10
N GLY A 79 8.18 13.47 8.06
CA GLY A 79 9.33 13.15 7.20
C GLY A 79 10.15 11.96 7.69
N ASP A 80 9.86 11.38 8.86
CA ASP A 80 10.54 10.17 9.30
C ASP A 80 10.25 9.02 8.32
N GLN A 81 11.22 8.14 8.16
CA GLN A 81 11.09 7.02 7.25
C GLN A 81 11.38 5.70 7.94
N LYS A 82 10.70 4.64 7.49
CA LYS A 82 10.84 3.31 8.07
C LYS A 82 10.68 2.22 7.02
N GLU A 83 11.59 1.27 7.03
CA GLU A 83 11.42 0.03 6.30
C GLU A 83 10.42 -0.86 7.05
N LEU A 84 9.34 -1.25 6.38
CA LEU A 84 8.26 -2.05 6.95
C LEU A 84 8.53 -3.56 6.87
N LEU A 85 9.24 -4.02 5.84
CA LEU A 85 9.44 -5.46 5.62
C LEU A 85 10.17 -6.10 6.80
N ARG A 86 11.11 -5.41 7.44
CA ARG A 86 11.81 -5.87 8.65
C ARG A 86 10.90 -6.30 9.81
N PHE A 87 9.66 -5.80 9.89
CA PHE A 87 8.72 -6.21 10.93
C PHE A 87 8.10 -7.59 10.70
N SER A 88 8.20 -8.10 9.48
CA SER A 88 7.72 -9.43 9.12
C SER A 88 8.72 -10.54 9.48
N GLY A 89 9.98 -10.19 9.71
CA GLY A 89 11.07 -11.17 9.83
C GLY A 89 11.40 -11.88 8.51
N LEU A 90 10.85 -11.41 7.38
CA LEU A 90 11.18 -11.88 6.05
C LEU A 90 12.51 -11.27 5.58
N ASP A 91 13.21 -12.03 4.73
CA ASP A 91 14.24 -11.49 3.86
C ASP A 91 13.57 -10.70 2.71
N ASN A 92 14.35 -9.88 2.03
CA ASN A 92 13.87 -9.06 0.92
C ASN A 92 13.63 -9.90 -0.34
N PHE A 93 14.23 -11.10 -0.44
CA PHE A 93 13.94 -12.03 -1.54
C PHE A 93 12.60 -12.76 -1.34
N VAL A 94 11.74 -12.68 -2.36
CA VAL A 94 10.40 -13.27 -2.38
C VAL A 94 10.22 -14.14 -3.63
N ARG A 95 9.46 -15.23 -3.47
CA ARG A 95 9.28 -16.27 -4.49
C ARG A 95 7.96 -16.11 -5.22
N ALA A 96 7.98 -16.37 -6.52
CA ALA A 96 6.82 -16.37 -7.39
C ALA A 96 5.66 -17.21 -6.81
N GLY A 97 4.46 -16.64 -6.82
CA GLY A 97 3.23 -17.32 -6.41
C GLY A 97 3.05 -17.49 -4.90
N GLN A 98 4.03 -17.10 -4.07
CA GLN A 98 3.89 -17.13 -2.62
C GLN A 98 3.32 -15.82 -2.09
N THR A 99 2.31 -15.89 -1.23
CA THR A 99 1.75 -14.71 -0.58
C THR A 99 2.52 -14.37 0.70
N TYR A 100 2.85 -13.09 0.85
CA TYR A 100 3.59 -12.53 1.98
C TYR A 100 2.75 -11.48 2.70
N TYR A 101 3.02 -11.33 4.00
CA TYR A 101 2.26 -10.45 4.88
C TYR A 101 3.22 -9.59 5.70
N VAL A 102 2.96 -8.28 5.72
CA VAL A 102 3.67 -7.33 6.57
C VAL A 102 2.70 -6.74 7.59
N PRO A 103 2.94 -6.94 8.91
CA PRO A 103 4.10 -7.56 9.55
C PRO A 103 3.96 -9.09 9.76
N GLY A 104 2.93 -9.72 9.21
CA GLY A 104 2.70 -11.16 9.31
C GLY A 104 1.22 -11.49 9.13
N GLU A 105 0.92 -12.74 8.78
CA GLU A 105 -0.44 -13.15 8.37
C GLU A 105 -1.52 -12.80 9.40
N LYS A 106 -1.23 -13.05 10.68
CA LYS A 106 -2.11 -12.81 11.83
C LYS A 106 -1.67 -11.60 12.66
N LYS A 107 -0.91 -10.68 12.06
CA LYS A 107 -0.38 -9.48 12.71
C LYS A 107 -0.78 -8.24 11.93
N SER A 108 -0.71 -7.09 12.59
CA SER A 108 -0.98 -5.80 11.96
C SER A 108 -0.10 -4.73 12.59
N LEU A 109 0.26 -3.73 11.79
CA LEU A 109 0.91 -2.52 12.28
C LEU A 109 -0.17 -1.62 12.88
N LYS A 110 0.09 -1.05 14.04
CA LYS A 110 -0.79 -0.06 14.64
C LYS A 110 -0.33 1.33 14.20
N VAL A 111 -1.27 2.16 13.78
CA VAL A 111 -1.05 3.58 13.56
C VAL A 111 -0.76 4.21 14.92
N SER A 112 0.53 4.41 15.20
CA SER A 112 0.99 5.11 16.39
C SER A 112 0.66 6.59 16.26
N GLY A 113 0.29 7.24 17.37
CA GLY A 113 0.06 8.69 17.38
C GLY A 113 1.26 9.48 16.82
N GLY A 114 1.01 10.66 16.28
CA GLY A 114 2.03 11.49 15.64
C GLY A 114 1.49 12.83 15.12
N SER A 115 2.26 13.48 14.26
CA SER A 115 1.84 14.70 13.59
C SER A 115 0.77 14.41 12.55
N ARG A 116 -0.37 15.12 12.60
CA ARG A 116 -1.38 15.08 11.54
C ARG A 116 -0.75 15.40 10.19
N GLY A 117 -1.02 14.58 9.17
CA GLY A 117 -0.55 14.88 7.81
C GLY A 117 -0.62 13.69 6.86
N LYS A 118 -0.03 13.86 5.68
CA LYS A 118 0.05 12.83 4.66
C LYS A 118 1.16 11.85 5.00
N GLU A 119 0.84 10.57 5.00
CA GLU A 119 1.80 9.47 5.07
C GLU A 119 1.75 8.67 3.77
N THR A 120 2.87 8.06 3.41
CA THR A 120 3.00 7.35 2.14
C THR A 120 3.73 6.03 2.36
N ILE A 121 3.18 4.95 1.81
CA ILE A 121 3.84 3.65 1.71
C ILE A 121 4.32 3.48 0.27
N TYR A 122 5.59 3.11 0.14
CA TYR A 122 6.26 2.82 -1.12
C TYR A 122 6.61 1.34 -1.16
N PHE A 123 6.30 0.70 -2.28
CA PHE A 123 6.65 -0.68 -2.57
C PHE A 123 7.60 -0.68 -3.76
N PHE A 124 8.86 -1.05 -3.52
CA PHE A 124 9.93 -1.10 -4.51
C PHE A 124 10.30 -2.55 -4.80
N PRO A 125 9.87 -3.10 -5.93
CA PRO A 125 10.33 -4.41 -6.35
C PRO A 125 11.61 -4.28 -7.21
N SER A 126 12.42 -5.33 -7.21
CA SER A 126 13.65 -5.39 -8.00
C SER A 126 13.97 -6.82 -8.44
N LEU A 127 14.67 -6.96 -9.56
CA LEU A 127 15.21 -8.23 -10.03
C LEU A 127 16.51 -8.62 -9.34
N SER A 128 17.17 -7.67 -8.66
CA SER A 128 18.43 -7.88 -7.97
C SER A 128 18.40 -7.29 -6.56
N ALA A 129 19.20 -7.87 -5.67
CA ALA A 129 19.39 -7.32 -4.34
C ALA A 129 19.98 -5.92 -4.43
N LYS A 130 19.35 -4.95 -3.77
CA LYS A 130 19.88 -3.61 -3.55
C LYS A 130 20.78 -3.61 -2.32
N THR A 131 22.01 -3.18 -2.52
CA THR A 131 23.01 -3.01 -1.45
C THR A 131 22.84 -1.69 -0.71
N HIS A 132 22.19 -0.70 -1.32
CA HIS A 132 22.01 0.65 -0.76
C HIS A 132 20.53 1.00 -0.58
N VAL A 133 19.87 0.38 0.41
CA VAL A 133 18.47 0.70 0.76
C VAL A 133 18.29 2.19 1.07
N ASN A 134 19.33 2.86 1.59
CA ASN A 134 19.34 4.32 1.81
C ASN A 134 19.09 5.14 0.52
N GLU A 135 19.49 4.65 -0.65
CA GLU A 135 19.17 5.31 -1.91
C GLU A 135 17.67 5.24 -2.22
N LEU A 136 17.00 4.15 -1.85
CA LEU A 136 15.53 4.04 -1.99
C LEU A 136 14.81 5.03 -1.08
N PHE A 137 15.34 5.28 0.12
CA PHE A 137 14.83 6.29 1.05
C PHE A 137 14.96 7.71 0.47
N VAL A 138 16.12 8.05 -0.12
CA VAL A 138 16.32 9.34 -0.81
C VAL A 138 15.37 9.49 -1.99
N LYS A 139 15.22 8.44 -2.82
CA LYS A 139 14.26 8.44 -3.93
C LYS A 139 12.82 8.62 -3.46
N ALA A 140 12.42 7.94 -2.38
CA ALA A 140 11.09 8.09 -1.79
C ALA A 140 10.85 9.54 -1.33
N ASP A 141 11.85 10.19 -0.75
CA ASP A 141 11.78 11.58 -0.30
C ASP A 141 11.66 12.56 -1.48
N GLN A 142 12.51 12.41 -2.50
CA GLN A 142 12.42 13.21 -3.74
C GLN A 142 11.05 13.05 -4.43
N GLY A 143 10.53 11.81 -4.49
CA GLY A 143 9.20 11.53 -5.00
C GLY A 143 8.10 12.19 -4.16
N ALA A 144 8.24 12.19 -2.82
CA ALA A 144 7.31 12.86 -1.91
C ALA A 144 7.28 14.37 -2.15
N GLU A 145 8.45 15.01 -2.24
CA GLU A 145 8.60 16.44 -2.50
C GLU A 145 8.02 16.83 -3.87
N HIS A 146 8.31 16.06 -4.92
CA HIS A 146 7.76 16.31 -6.24
C HIS A 146 6.23 16.22 -6.25
N LEU A 147 5.65 15.24 -5.53
CA LEU A 147 4.20 15.12 -5.35
C LEU A 147 3.63 16.29 -4.53
N ARG A 148 4.32 16.74 -3.48
CA ARG A 148 3.92 17.93 -2.68
C ARG A 148 3.84 19.17 -3.56
N ARG A 149 4.86 19.40 -4.41
CA ARG A 149 4.88 20.53 -5.35
C ARG A 149 3.73 20.46 -6.36
N ARG A 150 3.51 19.32 -7.00
CA ARG A 150 2.39 19.12 -7.94
C ARG A 150 1.04 19.32 -7.27
N ASN A 151 0.83 18.74 -6.10
CA ASN A 151 -0.43 18.90 -5.38
C ASN A 151 -0.66 20.34 -4.94
N LYS A 152 0.38 21.08 -4.55
CA LYS A 152 0.30 22.51 -4.25
C LYS A 152 -0.16 23.30 -5.49
N GLU A 153 0.48 23.07 -6.63
CA GLU A 153 0.12 23.69 -7.91
C GLU A 153 -1.30 23.31 -8.35
N GLU A 154 -1.72 22.06 -8.13
CA GLU A 154 -3.05 21.59 -8.48
C GLU A 154 -4.12 22.13 -7.53
N ILE A 155 -3.85 22.25 -6.23
CA ILE A 155 -4.73 22.94 -5.27
C ILE A 155 -4.86 24.41 -5.64
N GLU A 156 -3.76 25.09 -5.99
CA GLU A 156 -3.78 26.48 -6.45
C GLU A 156 -4.60 26.61 -7.75
N ARG A 157 -4.53 25.64 -8.68
CA ARG A 157 -5.37 25.58 -9.89
C ARG A 157 -6.84 25.25 -9.61
N GLN A 158 -7.12 24.33 -8.69
CA GLN A 158 -8.47 23.87 -8.34
C GLN A 158 -9.21 24.83 -7.40
N GLN A 159 -8.49 25.61 -6.58
CA GLN A 159 -9.03 26.79 -5.90
C GLN A 159 -9.51 27.85 -6.92
N GLY A 160 -9.10 27.74 -8.18
CA GLY A 160 -9.70 28.44 -9.33
C GLY A 160 -10.82 27.68 -10.07
N LYS A 161 -11.01 26.37 -9.89
CA LYS A 161 -12.02 25.53 -10.57
C LYS A 161 -12.46 24.34 -9.72
N ILE A 162 -13.69 24.35 -9.22
CA ILE A 162 -14.27 23.29 -8.39
C ILE A 162 -14.69 22.06 -9.24
N LYS A 163 -14.21 20.87 -8.82
CA LYS A 163 -14.85 19.52 -8.77
C LYS A 163 -14.05 18.40 -9.47
N GLY A 164 -13.72 17.34 -8.73
CA GLY A 164 -13.57 15.99 -9.30
C GLY A 164 -12.71 14.95 -8.54
N SER A 165 -13.38 14.06 -7.80
CA SER A 165 -13.05 12.67 -7.37
C SER A 165 -11.79 11.96 -7.93
N GLY A 166 -10.95 11.39 -7.06
CA GLY A 166 -9.74 10.60 -7.41
C GLY A 166 -9.83 9.08 -7.14
N LYS A 167 -9.24 8.29 -8.06
CA LYS A 167 -8.91 6.85 -7.95
C LYS A 167 -7.42 6.71 -7.57
N ALA A 168 -7.04 5.63 -6.88
CA ALA A 168 -5.64 5.24 -6.70
C ALA A 168 -5.08 4.58 -7.98
N GLU A 169 -3.92 5.03 -8.43
CA GLU A 169 -3.25 4.59 -9.66
C GLU A 169 -1.74 4.48 -9.37
N CYS A 170 -1.11 3.41 -9.84
CA CYS A 170 0.35 3.30 -9.77
C CYS A 170 0.94 4.29 -10.78
N LYS A 171 1.66 5.27 -10.28
CA LYS A 171 2.19 6.36 -11.11
C LYS A 171 3.65 6.07 -11.41
N GLU A 172 3.96 6.08 -12.70
CA GLU A 172 5.31 6.11 -13.24
C GLU A 172 6.07 7.30 -12.61
N LEU A 173 7.11 7.02 -11.85
CA LEU A 173 8.07 8.04 -11.40
C LEU A 173 8.98 8.33 -12.61
N THR A 174 8.52 9.24 -13.47
CA THR A 174 9.23 9.58 -14.71
C THR A 174 10.61 10.16 -14.43
N GLU A 175 11.59 9.60 -15.15
CA GLU A 175 12.97 10.05 -15.38
C GLU A 175 13.96 9.91 -14.21
N LEU A 176 14.36 8.66 -13.93
CA LEU A 176 15.76 8.25 -13.64
C LEU A 176 15.77 6.71 -13.54
N GLU A 177 16.04 6.06 -14.67
CA GLU A 177 16.34 4.62 -14.83
C GLU A 177 15.49 3.62 -14.01
N SER A 178 14.38 3.19 -14.62
CA SER A 178 13.76 1.84 -14.56
C SER A 178 13.36 1.19 -13.23
N GLU A 179 13.14 1.97 -12.16
CA GLU A 179 12.55 1.45 -10.92
C GLU A 179 11.19 2.09 -10.65
N GLU A 180 10.14 1.49 -11.22
CA GLU A 180 8.77 1.84 -10.88
C GLU A 180 8.45 1.41 -9.44
N ALA A 181 7.90 2.33 -8.65
CA ALA A 181 7.45 2.06 -7.29
C ALA A 181 5.93 2.08 -7.24
N CYS A 182 5.34 1.12 -6.54
CA CYS A 182 3.91 1.15 -6.23
C CYS A 182 3.72 2.05 -5.01
N VAL A 183 2.89 3.09 -5.12
CA VAL A 183 2.72 4.09 -4.06
C VAL A 183 1.27 4.11 -3.60
N VAL A 184 1.08 4.04 -2.27
CA VAL A 184 -0.22 4.30 -1.64
C VAL A 184 -0.02 5.33 -0.54
N SER A 185 -0.72 6.46 -0.65
CA SER A 185 -0.70 7.51 0.35
C SER A 185 -2.04 7.61 1.08
N TYR A 186 -1.97 7.92 2.37
CA TYR A 186 -3.13 8.12 3.22
C TYR A 186 -2.92 9.35 4.10
N THR A 187 -3.98 9.86 4.71
CA THR A 187 -3.92 10.97 5.65
C THR A 187 -4.02 10.43 7.06
N PHE A 188 -3.01 10.67 7.88
CA PHE A 188 -3.07 10.39 9.30
C PHE A 188 -3.75 11.55 10.07
N LYS A 189 -4.64 11.19 11.00
CA LYS A 189 -5.21 12.09 12.01
C LYS A 189 -5.00 11.50 13.41
N PRO A 190 -4.53 12.31 14.38
CA PRO A 190 -4.42 11.88 15.76
C PRO A 190 -5.79 11.60 16.39
#